data_AF-A0A7X3HD70-F1
#
_entry.id   AF-A0A7X3HD70-F1
#
_cell.length_a   1.000
_cell.length_b   1.000
_cell.length_c   1.000
_cell.angle_alpha   90.00
_cell.angle_beta   90.00
_cell.angle_gamma   90.00
#
_symmetry.space_group_name_H-M   'P 1'
#
loop_
_entity.id
_entity.type
_entity.pdbx_description
1 polymer ?
#
loop_
_entity_poly.entity_id
_entity_poly.type
_entity_poly.pdbx_seq_one_letter_code
_entity_poly.pdbx_strand_id
1 'polypeptide(L)' 'MPHPQIRCLSPQCELILYHLRKGHTITQRSALMDFGIAALPRRIADLKEFGHEIESIREENKFTGQRYVRYRLVQQKKTA' A
#
# COMPACT_ATOMS: atom_id res chain seq x y z
N MET A 1 -24.50 8.85 -3.20
CA MET A 1 -23.88 10.02 -3.87
C MET A 1 -22.45 10.15 -3.41
N PRO A 2 -21.42 9.80 -4.20
CA PRO A 2 -20.05 10.07 -3.79
C PRO A 2 -19.85 11.58 -3.90
N HIS A 3 -19.68 12.24 -2.75
CA HIS A 3 -19.28 13.63 -2.71
C HIS A 3 -17.85 13.72 -3.29
N PRO A 4 -17.54 14.71 -4.13
CA PRO A 4 -16.20 14.89 -4.67
C PRO A 4 -15.32 15.44 -3.54
N GLN A 5 -14.87 14.55 -2.66
CA GLN A 5 -13.88 14.89 -1.64
C GLN A 5 -12.63 15.32 -2.38
N ILE A 6 -12.10 16.49 -2.05
CA ILE A 6 -10.74 16.89 -2.39
C ILE A 6 -9.84 15.82 -1.76
N ARG A 7 -9.43 14.83 -2.56
CA ARG A 7 -8.67 13.69 -2.05
C ARG A 7 -7.26 14.18 -1.80
N CYS A 8 -6.88 14.35 -0.54
CA CYS A 8 -5.50 14.39 -0.09
C CYS A 8 -5.10 13.00 0.45
N LEU A 9 -3.82 12.65 0.34
CA LEU A 9 -3.34 11.40 0.94
C LEU A 9 -3.31 11.54 2.46
N SER A 10 -3.73 10.50 3.17
CA SER A 10 -3.52 10.45 4.62
C SER A 10 -2.02 10.27 4.93
N PRO A 11 -1.52 10.72 6.10
CA PRO A 11 -0.13 10.53 6.49
C PRO A 11 0.33 9.06 6.44
N GLN A 12 -0.57 8.12 6.76
CA GLN A 12 -0.30 6.69 6.65
C GLN A 12 -0.07 6.25 5.19
N CYS A 13 -0.84 6.79 4.25
CA CYS A 13 -0.64 6.53 2.83
C CYS A 13 0.68 7.12 2.34
N GLU A 14 1.05 8.32 2.81
CA GLU A 14 2.32 8.97 2.46
C GLU A 14 3.52 8.17 2.94
N LEU A 15 3.48 7.66 4.18
CA LEU A 15 4.52 6.77 4.74
C LEU A 15 4.66 5.49 3.91
N ILE A 16 3.55 4.82 3.61
CA ILE A 16 3.56 3.61 2.77
C ILE A 16 4.14 3.94 1.39
N LEU A 17 3.67 5.02 0.77
CA LEU A 17 4.12 5.42 -0.57
C LEU A 17 5.61 5.73 -0.56
N TYR A 18 6.10 6.48 0.42
CA TYR A 18 7.52 6.78 0.58
C TYR A 18 8.36 5.50 0.69
N HIS A 19 7.92 4.53 1.51
CA HIS A 19 8.58 3.23 1.64
C HIS A 19 8.61 2.47 0.31
N LEU A 20 7.48 2.40 -0.39
CA LEU A 20 7.38 1.72 -1.69
C LEU A 20 8.18 2.43 -2.79
N ARG A 21 8.28 3.77 -2.76
CA ARG A 21 9.08 4.57 -3.72
C ARG A 21 10.57 4.26 -3.63
N LYS A 22 11.06 3.82 -2.47
CA LYS A 22 12.44 3.35 -2.30
C LYS A 22 12.71 1.97 -2.91
N GLY A 23 11.72 1.36 -3.56
CA GLY A 23 11.80 0.02 -4.13
C GLY A 23 11.54 -1.09 -3.11
N HIS A 24 11.16 -0.75 -1.88
CA HIS A 24 10.75 -1.74 -0.90
C HIS A 24 9.34 -2.27 -1.20
N THR A 25 9.05 -3.43 -0.63
CA THR A 25 7.72 -4.03 -0.63
C THR A 25 7.12 -4.00 0.76
N ILE A 26 5.80 -4.09 0.87
CA ILE A 26 5.13 -4.11 2.17
C ILE A 26 4.09 -5.22 2.24
N THR A 27 4.01 -5.87 3.39
CA THR A 27 2.97 -6.85 3.75
C THR A 27 2.12 -6.31 4.89
N GLN A 28 0.96 -6.92 5.14
CA GLN A 28 0.11 -6.54 6.27
C GLN A 28 0.87 -6.61 7.62
N ARG A 29 1.74 -7.61 7.78
CA ARG A 29 2.54 -7.78 9.01
C ARG A 29 3.56 -6.67 9.17
N SER A 30 4.37 -6.39 8.15
CA SER A 30 5.37 -5.30 8.20
C SER A 30 4.71 -3.93 8.36
N ALA A 31 3.56 -3.70 7.71
CA ALA A 31 2.79 -2.46 7.88
C ALA A 31 2.37 -2.24 9.35
N LEU A 32 1.88 -3.29 10.01
CA LEU A 32 1.48 -3.21 11.41
C LEU A 32 2.67 -3.03 12.34
N MET A 33 3.75 -3.80 12.14
CA MET A 33 4.89 -3.84 13.06
C MET A 33 5.81 -2.63 12.91
N ASP A 34 6.10 -2.21 11.67
CA ASP A 34 7.10 -1.18 11.40
C ASP A 34 6.49 0.23 11.36
N PHE A 35 5.21 0.33 10.99
CA PHE A 35 4.54 1.63 10.79
C PHE A 35 3.28 1.82 11.66
N GLY A 36 2.87 0.82 12.45
CA GLY A 36 1.64 0.88 13.24
C GLY A 36 0.35 0.90 12.39
N ILE A 37 0.41 0.46 11.13
CA ILE A 37 -0.72 0.54 10.20
C ILE A 37 -1.47 -0.79 10.16
N ALA A 38 -2.61 -0.84 10.86
CA ALA A 38 -3.47 -2.02 10.86
C ALA A 38 -4.26 -2.18 9.55
N ALA A 39 -4.74 -1.10 8.95
CA ALA A 39 -5.64 -1.14 7.78
C ALA A 39 -4.90 -0.98 6.43
N LEU A 40 -3.83 -1.76 6.19
CA LEU A 40 -3.00 -1.65 4.98
C LEU A 40 -3.82 -1.76 3.68
N PRO A 41 -4.73 -2.73 3.47
CA PRO A 41 -5.47 -2.87 2.22
C PRO A 41 -6.28 -1.61 1.87
N ARG A 42 -6.84 -0.93 2.88
CA ARG A 42 -7.56 0.32 2.69
C ARG A 42 -6.63 1.44 2.21
N ARG A 43 -5.42 1.55 2.79
CA ARG A 43 -4.41 2.53 2.36
C ARG A 43 -3.90 2.26 0.95
N ILE A 44 -3.71 0.99 0.58
CA ILE A 44 -3.34 0.61 -0.79
C ILE A 44 -4.48 0.97 -1.76
N ALA A 45 -5.74 0.76 -1.39
CA ALA A 45 -6.87 1.20 -2.19
C ALA A 45 -6.88 2.73 -2.38
N ASP A 46 -6.68 3.50 -1.31
CA ASP A 46 -6.57 4.96 -1.39
C ASP A 46 -5.45 5.39 -2.35
N LEU A 47 -4.28 4.75 -2.29
CA LEU A 47 -3.15 5.03 -3.18
C LEU A 47 -3.45 4.71 -4.65
N LYS A 48 -4.16 3.60 -4.91
CA LYS A 48 -4.62 3.23 -6.26
C LYS A 48 -5.63 4.24 -6.81
N GLU A 49 -6.60 4.65 -5.98
CA GLU A 49 -7.57 5.68 -6.35
C GLU A 49 -6.89 7.05 -6.60
N PHE A 50 -5.76 7.31 -5.95
CA PHE A 50 -4.91 8.48 -6.22
C PHE A 50 -4.17 8.41 -7.56
N GLY A 51 -4.15 7.24 -8.19
CA GLY A 51 -3.52 6.96 -9.48
C GLY A 51 -2.13 6.34 -9.38
N HIS A 52 -1.72 5.82 -8.23
CA HIS A 52 -0.49 5.03 -8.12
C HIS A 52 -0.75 3.57 -8.54
N GLU A 53 0.12 3.03 -9.39
CA GLU A 53 0.03 1.64 -9.80
C GLU A 53 0.76 0.74 -8.81
N ILE A 54 -0.01 -0.03 -8.03
CA ILE A 54 0.51 -0.93 -7.00
C ILE A 54 0.07 -2.36 -7.30
N GLU A 55 1.03 -3.25 -7.47
CA GLU A 55 0.79 -4.67 -7.70
C GLU A 55 0.58 -5.42 -6.38
N SER A 56 -0.31 -6.41 -6.41
CA SER A 56 -0.62 -7.30 -5.30
C SER A 56 -0.11 -8.70 -5.60
N ILE A 57 1.01 -9.10 -5.00
CA ILE A 57 1.62 -10.42 -5.18
C ILE A 57 1.10 -11.33 -4.06
N ARG A 58 0.43 -12.42 -4.43
CA ARG A 58 -0.01 -13.44 -3.47
C ARG A 58 1.16 -14.40 -3.22
N GLU A 59 1.53 -14.53 -1.96
CA GLU A 59 2.58 -15.43 -1.50
C GLU A 59 2.03 -16.36 -0.42
N GLU A 60 2.72 -17.48 -0.23
CA GLU A 60 2.44 -18.43 0.84
C GLU A 60 3.71 -18.59 1.68
N ASN A 61 3.54 -18.49 3.00
CA ASN A 61 4.64 -18.73 3.93
C ASN A 61 4.95 -20.23 3.93
N LYS A 62 6.14 -20.61 3.43
CA LYS A 62 6.56 -22.01 3.31
C LYS A 62 6.62 -22.77 4.65
N PHE A 63 6.77 -22.07 5.77
CA PHE A 63 6.85 -22.67 7.10
C PHE A 63 5.49 -22.82 7.77
N THR A 64 4.62 -21.79 7.67
CA THR A 64 3.31 -21.79 8.35
C THR A 64 2.14 -22.16 7.44
N GLY A 65 2.35 -22.23 6.12
CA GLY A 65 1.29 -22.40 5.11
C GLY A 65 0.35 -21.20 4.95
N GLN A 66 0.58 -20.12 5.70
CA GLN A 66 -0.32 -18.96 5.67
C GLN A 66 -0.12 -18.14 4.39
N ARG A 67 -1.22 -17.85 3.71
CA ARG A 67 -1.24 -17.00 2.52
C ARG A 67 -1.29 -15.52 2.92
N TYR A 68 -0.47 -14.71 2.27
CA TYR A 68 -0.43 -13.27 2.48
C TYR A 68 -0.27 -12.54 1.15
N VAL A 69 -0.49 -11.24 1.19
CA VAL A 69 -0.30 -10.36 0.04
C VAL A 69 0.87 -9.43 0.31
N ARG A 70 1.76 -9.35 -0.66
CA ARG A 70 2.84 -8.37 -0.72
C ARG A 70 2.50 -7.33 -1.77
N TYR A 71 2.64 -6.06 -1.39
CA TYR A 71 2.43 -4.94 -2.28
C TYR A 71 3.76 -4.35 -2.72
N ARG A 72 3.87 -4.04 -4.01
CA ARG A 72 4.99 -3.27 -4.58
C ARG A 72 4.48 -2.18 -5.50
N LEU A 73 5.23 -1.09 -5.59
CA LEU A 73 4.94 0.00 -6.51
C LEU A 73 5.50 -0.34 -7.90
N VAL A 74 4.64 -0.31 -8.91
CA VAL A 74 4.99 -0.57 -10.32
C VAL A 74 5.26 0.74 -11.02
N GLN A 75 4.31 1.68 -10.92
CA GLN A 75 4.42 2.98 -11.54
C GLN A 75 4.00 4.09 -10.58
N GLN A 76 4.83 5.13 -10.55
CA GLN A 76 4.51 6.36 -9.85
C GLN A 76 3.75 7.29 -10.78
N LYS A 77 2.61 7.80 -10.34
CA LYS A 77 2.04 9.01 -10.92
C LYS A 77 3.04 10.15 -10.72
N LYS A 78 3.68 10.61 -11.80
CA LYS A 78 4.41 11.88 -11.79
C LYS A 78 3.35 12.97 -11.64
N THR A 79 3.33 13.64 -10.50
CA THR A 79 2.64 14.93 -10.40
C THR A 79 3.38 15.87 -11.34
N ALA A 80 2.73 16.26 -12.44
CA ALA A 80 3.20 17.31 -13.34
C ALA A 80 3.03 18.67 -12.68
#